data_AF-A0A6L7CRZ9-F1
#
_entry.id   AF-A0A6L7CRZ9-F1
#
_cell.length_a   1.000
_cell.length_b   1.000
_cell.length_c   1.000
_cell.angle_alpha   90.00
_cell.angle_beta   90.00
_cell.angle_gamma   90.00
#
_symmetry.space_group_name_H-M   'P 1'
#
loop_
_entity.id
_entity.type
_entity.pdbx_description
1 polymer ?
#
loop_
_entity_poly.entity_id
_entity_poly.type
_entity_poly.pdbx_seq_one_letter_code
_entity_poly.pdbx_strand_id
1 'polypeptide(L)'
;ELIKKFDETLFNIRDMNAYHRGMVTLACIPTAVFYFLPLAIGKFNELYPNIKVRILEQGTNNCMESVLCNESDFGINMNNV
;
A
#
# COMPACT_ATOMS: atom_id res chain seq x y z
N GLU A 1 21.83 14.48 31.54
CA GLU A 1 21.79 14.58 30.06
C GLU A 1 21.75 13.24 29.34
N LEU A 2 22.59 12.26 29.70
CA LEU A 2 22.62 10.94 29.04
C LEU A 2 21.26 10.22 29.04
N ILE A 3 20.51 10.26 30.15
CA ILE A 3 19.17 9.65 30.23
C ILE A 3 18.19 10.32 29.27
N LYS A 4 18.20 11.66 29.17
CA LYS A 4 17.35 12.40 28.22
C LYS A 4 17.68 12.06 26.77
N LYS A 5 18.98 11.99 26.42
CA LYS A 5 19.41 11.57 25.08
C LYS A 5 19.00 10.13 24.78
N PHE A 6 19.04 9.23 25.75
CA PHE A 6 18.63 7.85 25.57
C PHE A 6 17.12 7.72 25.35
N ASP A 7 16.31 8.44 26.15
CA ASP A 7 14.86 8.51 25.96
C ASP A 7 14.49 9.13 24.60
N GLU A 8 15.14 10.23 24.19
CA GLU A 8 14.93 10.84 22.87
C GLU A 8 15.31 9.88 21.73
N THR A 9 16.39 9.12 21.88
CA THR A 9 16.81 8.15 20.86
C THR A 9 15.83 6.98 20.81
N LEU A 10 15.34 6.48 21.94
CA LEU A 10 14.29 5.46 22.00
C LEU A 10 12.95 5.96 21.43
N PHE A 11 12.63 7.24 21.64
CA PHE A 11 11.45 7.88 21.06
C PHE A 11 11.59 7.99 19.53
N ASN A 12 12.75 8.43 19.03
CA ASN A 12 13.06 8.48 17.61
C ASN A 12 13.08 7.10 16.94
N ILE A 13 13.52 6.05 17.65
CA ILE A 13 13.50 4.66 17.15
C ILE A 13 12.05 4.15 17.09
N ARG A 14 11.18 4.50 18.06
CA ARG A 14 9.75 4.21 18.00
C ARG A 14 9.04 4.99 16.88
N ASP A 15 9.46 6.22 16.64
CA ASP A 15 8.98 7.05 15.51
C ASP A 15 9.52 6.57 14.16
N MET A 16 10.53 5.70 14.10
CA MET A 16 10.97 5.09 12.85
C MET A 16 9.85 4.20 12.22
N ASN A 17 8.91 3.69 13.04
CA ASN A 17 7.67 3.05 12.58
C ASN A 17 6.58 4.04 12.10
N ALA A 18 6.75 5.35 12.34
CA ALA A 18 5.82 6.40 11.92
C ALA A 18 6.11 6.95 10.50
N TYR A 19 7.15 6.44 9.83
CA TYR A 19 7.58 6.94 8.51
C TYR A 19 6.80 6.38 7.31
N HIS A 20 6.06 5.28 7.47
CA HIS A 20 5.23 4.74 6.40
C HIS A 20 3.88 5.47 6.35
N ARG A 21 3.89 6.79 6.21
CA ARG A 21 2.69 7.57 5.86
C ARG A 21 2.65 7.73 4.35
N GLY A 22 1.53 7.37 3.73
CA GLY A 22 1.41 7.46 2.29
C GLY A 22 0.11 6.88 1.74
N MET A 23 0.03 6.83 0.42
CA MET A 23 -1.05 6.15 -0.29
C MET A 23 -0.43 5.22 -1.32
N VAL A 24 -0.93 3.98 -1.39
CA VAL A 24 -0.66 3.05 -2.48
C VAL A 24 -1.95 2.88 -3.28
N THR A 25 -1.90 3.16 -4.56
CA THR A 25 -3.04 3.04 -5.49
C THR A 25 -2.89 1.79 -6.33
N LEU A 26 -3.88 0.91 -6.27
CA LEU A 26 -3.94 -0.34 -7.02
C LEU A 26 -5.01 -0.23 -8.11
N ALA A 27 -4.64 -0.44 -9.37
CA ALA A 27 -5.61 -0.74 -10.43
C ALA A 27 -5.81 -2.26 -10.49
N CYS A 28 -7.05 -2.73 -10.55
CA CYS A 28 -7.29 -4.17 -10.64
C CYS A 28 -8.62 -4.54 -11.28
N ILE A 29 -8.66 -5.76 -11.83
CA ILE A 29 -9.90 -6.38 -12.33
C ILE A 29 -10.88 -6.71 -11.18
N PRO A 30 -12.20 -6.70 -11.42
CA PRO A 30 -13.22 -6.97 -10.40
C PRO A 30 -12.95 -8.26 -9.60
N THR A 31 -12.55 -9.33 -10.28
CA THR A 31 -12.21 -10.62 -9.65
C THR A 31 -11.16 -10.48 -8.55
N ALA A 32 -10.21 -9.54 -8.68
CA ALA A 32 -9.19 -9.34 -7.67
C ALA A 32 -9.69 -8.68 -6.39
N VAL A 33 -10.61 -7.73 -6.53
CA VAL A 33 -11.26 -7.02 -5.41
C VAL A 33 -12.03 -8.00 -4.52
N PHE A 34 -12.72 -8.97 -5.12
CA PHE A 34 -13.56 -9.90 -4.36
C PHE A 34 -12.78 -11.06 -3.72
N TYR A 35 -11.76 -11.59 -4.40
CA TYR A 35 -11.14 -12.84 -3.96
C TYR A 35 -9.80 -12.68 -3.23
N PHE A 36 -8.98 -11.70 -3.59
CA PHE A 36 -7.58 -11.65 -3.13
C PHE A 36 -7.28 -10.42 -2.27
N LEU A 37 -7.79 -9.25 -2.68
CA LEU A 37 -7.46 -7.98 -2.05
C LEU A 37 -7.89 -7.85 -0.58
N PRO A 38 -9.05 -8.36 -0.12
CA PRO A 38 -9.45 -8.19 1.28
C PRO A 38 -8.45 -8.81 2.25
N LEU A 39 -7.95 -10.02 1.95
CA LEU A 39 -6.99 -10.72 2.78
C LEU A 39 -5.59 -10.07 2.71
N ALA A 40 -5.16 -9.69 1.51
CA ALA A 40 -3.85 -9.06 1.30
C ALA A 40 -3.78 -7.67 1.97
N ILE A 41 -4.82 -6.85 1.78
CA ILE A 41 -4.91 -5.51 2.38
C ILE A 41 -5.05 -5.61 3.90
N GLY A 42 -5.78 -6.59 4.43
CA GLY A 42 -5.86 -6.83 5.88
C GLY A 42 -4.47 -7.02 6.49
N LYS A 43 -3.69 -7.96 5.96
CA LYS A 43 -2.30 -8.20 6.41
C LYS A 43 -1.38 -7.00 6.18
N PHE A 44 -1.56 -6.29 5.07
CA PHE A 44 -0.78 -5.09 4.78
C PHE A 44 -1.06 -3.97 5.78
N ASN A 45 -2.32 -3.73 6.13
CA ASN A 45 -2.72 -2.72 7.11
C ASN A 45 -2.23 -3.05 8.53
N GLU A 46 -2.10 -4.34 8.88
CA GLU A 46 -1.50 -4.75 10.16
C GLU A 46 -0.01 -4.38 10.24
N LEU A 47 0.72 -4.53 9.14
CA LEU A 47 2.15 -4.21 9.05
C LEU A 47 2.42 -2.72 8.84
N TYR A 48 1.55 -2.03 8.09
CA TYR A 48 1.70 -0.64 7.66
C TYR A 48 0.42 0.18 7.89
N PRO A 49 0.01 0.39 9.17
CA PRO A 49 -1.27 1.02 9.51
C PRO A 49 -1.40 2.48 9.06
N ASN A 50 -0.28 3.12 8.71
CA ASN A 50 -0.20 4.52 8.30
C ASN A 50 -0.23 4.70 6.77
N ILE A 51 -0.21 3.61 5.99
CA ILE A 51 -0.34 3.64 4.52
C ILE A 51 -1.81 3.38 4.16
N LYS A 52 -2.41 4.29 3.38
CA LYS A 52 -3.75 4.09 2.83
C LYS A 52 -3.67 3.31 1.53
N VAL A 53 -4.53 2.32 1.37
CA VAL A 53 -4.70 1.61 0.09
C VAL A 53 -5.90 2.21 -0.65
N ARG A 54 -5.68 2.70 -1.87
CA ARG A 54 -6.73 3.14 -2.79
C ARG A 54 -6.89 2.09 -3.90
N ILE A 55 -8.12 1.72 -4.22
CA ILE A 55 -8.41 0.70 -5.24
C ILE A 55 -9.16 1.37 -6.39
N LEU A 56 -8.69 1.14 -7.62
CA LEU A 56 -9.33 1.51 -8.87
C LEU A 56 -9.79 0.21 -9.55
N GLU A 57 -11.09 -0.06 -9.49
CA GLU A 57 -11.69 -1.22 -10.16
C GLU A 57 -11.87 -0.91 -11.65
N GLN A 58 -11.22 -1.71 -12.51
CA GLN A 58 -11.14 -1.45 -13.94
C GLN A 58 -11.03 -2.76 -14.75
N GLY A 59 -11.34 -2.71 -16.05
CA GLY A 59 -11.06 -3.82 -16.96
C GLY A 59 -9.57 -4.01 -17.25
N THR A 60 -9.21 -5.15 -17.84
CA THR A 60 -7.83 -5.55 -18.18
C THR A 60 -7.01 -4.47 -18.90
N ASN A 61 -7.53 -3.88 -19.98
CA ASN A 61 -6.78 -2.88 -20.76
C ASN A 61 -6.57 -1.59 -19.97
N ASN A 62 -7.63 -1.09 -19.33
CA ASN A 62 -7.60 0.14 -18.54
C ASN A 62 -6.68 -0.02 -17.33
N CYS A 63 -6.65 -1.19 -16.69
CA CYS A 63 -5.77 -1.47 -15.57
C CYS A 63 -4.28 -1.32 -15.94
N MET A 64 -3.89 -1.75 -17.15
CA MET A 64 -2.53 -1.55 -17.66
C MET A 64 -2.27 -0.06 -17.94
N GLU A 65 -3.23 0.61 -18.58
CA GLU A 65 -3.12 2.03 -18.92
C GLU A 65 -2.97 2.92 -17.67
N SER A 66 -3.73 2.66 -16.59
CA SER A 66 -3.59 3.42 -15.34
C SER A 66 -2.22 3.28 -14.70
N VAL A 67 -1.52 2.16 -14.87
CA VAL A 67 -0.11 2.03 -14.43
C VAL A 67 0.81 2.85 -15.32
N LEU A 68 0.67 2.74 -16.64
CA LEU A 68 1.49 3.47 -17.61
C LEU A 68 1.32 5.00 -17.49
N CYS A 69 0.12 5.46 -17.18
CA CYS A 69 -0.22 6.87 -16.97
C CYS A 69 0.06 7.35 -15.54
N ASN A 70 0.64 6.50 -14.68
CA ASN A 70 0.99 6.83 -13.30
C ASN A 70 -0.22 7.24 -12.43
N GLU A 71 -1.41 6.73 -12.76
CA GLU A 71 -2.64 6.87 -11.97
C GLU A 71 -2.72 5.81 -10.86
N SER A 72 -2.03 4.69 -11.05
CA SER A 72 -1.88 3.61 -10.08
C SER A 72 -0.43 3.17 -9.96
N ASP A 73 -0.01 2.83 -8.75
CA ASP A 73 1.34 2.32 -8.47
C ASP A 73 1.51 0.87 -8.93
N PHE A 74 0.43 0.07 -8.89
CA PHE A 74 0.43 -1.33 -9.31
C PHE A 74 -0.84 -1.72 -10.06
N GLY A 75 -0.72 -2.68 -10.99
CA GLY A 75 -1.83 -3.31 -11.70
C GLY A 75 -1.96 -4.80 -11.36
N ILE A 76 -3.17 -5.26 -11.02
CA ILE A 76 -3.50 -6.68 -10.85
C ILE A 76 -4.47 -7.10 -11.95
N ASN A 77 -3.98 -7.94 -12.85
CA ASN A 77 -4.71 -8.32 -14.05
C ASN A 77 -4.53 -9.81 -14.35
N MET A 78 -5.44 -10.37 -15.14
CA MET A 78 -5.35 -11.71 -15.71
C MET A 78 -5.12 -11.58 -17.21
N ASN A 79 -3.85 -11.38 -17.59
CA ASN A 79 -3.44 -11.58 -18.97
C ASN A 79 -2.73 -12.92 -19.08
N ASN A 80 -3.17 -13.76 -20.01
CA ASN A 80 -2.31 -14.82 -20.53
C ASN A 80 -1.17 -14.11 -21.25
N VAL A 81 0.03 -14.19 -20.69
CA VAL A 81 1.24 -13.96 -21.47
C VAL A 81 1.33 -15.05 -22.55
#